data_AF-A0A481C6R4-F1
#
_entry.id   AF-A0A481C6R4-F1
#
_cell.length_a   1.000
_cell.length_b   1.000
_cell.length_c   1.000
_cell.angle_alpha   90.00
_cell.angle_beta   90.00
_cell.angle_gamma   90.00
#
_symmetry.space_group_name_H-M   'P 1'
#
loop_
_entity.id
_entity.type
_entity.pdbx_description
1 polymer ?
#
loop_
_entity_poly.entity_id
_entity_poly.type
_entity_poly.pdbx_seq_one_letter_code
_entity_poly.pdbx_strand_id
1 'polypeptide(L)'
;MFNSASEQEFFEEKTAEEISQLASLALSGDTVASERNSVGLREKTGYPDSVYIMAANIFQGIRSEKSPEKVLIKYGSEPLRSFTESEDEFLQRLSYELAFSALKYQDILETMLIDSCIFPSTTIPDHLNSLIIVMLYDFQDRKFQARLLSDNEEFIAEVLEVENLLNSYKTKLAAALARCRIKHDALSIYHILPETVRNQELRASTLPLYAWINTCKIRTNLEVSLSIL
;
A
#
# COMPACT_ATOMS: atom_id res chain seq x y z
N MET A 1 17.63 69.07 17.52
CA MET A 1 17.38 67.85 16.73
C MET A 1 16.74 66.86 17.66
N PHE A 2 15.41 66.78 17.67
CA PHE A 2 14.64 65.86 18.52
C PHE A 2 13.68 65.06 17.62
N ASN A 3 13.72 63.75 17.84
CA ASN A 3 12.67 62.72 17.68
C ASN A 3 12.20 62.32 16.27
N SER A 4 12.70 61.19 15.78
CA SER A 4 12.05 60.30 14.79
C SER A 4 12.55 58.86 15.02
N ALA A 5 12.26 58.31 16.20
CA ALA A 5 12.55 56.91 16.54
C ALA A 5 11.31 56.16 17.09
N SER A 6 10.25 56.88 17.46
CA SER A 6 9.04 56.30 18.06
C SER A 6 7.95 55.92 17.05
N GLU A 7 8.06 56.32 15.78
CA GLU A 7 7.08 55.93 14.75
C GLU A 7 7.41 54.57 14.14
N GLN A 8 8.68 54.17 14.10
CA GLN A 8 9.11 52.96 13.40
C GLN A 8 8.88 51.67 14.21
N GLU A 9 8.97 51.75 15.55
CA GLU A 9 8.61 50.63 16.44
C GLU A 9 7.09 50.38 16.49
N PHE A 10 6.25 51.40 16.24
CA PHE A 10 4.79 51.26 16.22
C PHE A 10 4.24 50.62 14.93
N PHE A 11 4.97 50.73 13.81
CA PHE A 11 4.59 50.07 12.55
C PHE A 11 4.94 48.58 12.52
N GLU A 12 6.06 48.16 13.14
CA GLU A 12 6.48 46.76 13.16
C GLU A 12 5.60 45.89 14.09
N GLU A 13 5.20 46.43 15.25
CA GLU A 13 4.34 45.72 16.21
C GLU A 13 2.92 45.50 15.63
N LYS A 14 2.41 46.50 14.89
CA LYS A 14 1.10 46.41 14.22
C LYS A 14 1.08 45.37 13.10
N THR A 15 2.16 45.25 12.32
CA THR A 15 2.27 44.21 11.29
C THR A 15 2.35 42.80 11.86
N ALA A 16 2.98 42.61 13.02
CA ALA A 16 3.07 41.30 13.66
C ALA A 16 1.70 40.84 14.22
N GLU A 17 0.93 41.75 14.81
CA GLU A 17 -0.42 41.46 15.30
C GLU A 17 -1.41 41.20 14.16
N GLU A 18 -1.32 41.95 13.04
CA GLU A 18 -2.16 41.74 11.85
C GLU A 18 -1.88 40.37 11.18
N ILE A 19 -0.62 39.91 11.17
CA ILE A 19 -0.25 38.58 10.66
C ILE A 19 -0.78 37.47 11.59
N SER A 20 -0.73 37.69 12.91
CA SER A 20 -1.23 36.72 13.90
C SER A 20 -2.77 36.63 13.89
N GLN A 21 -3.47 37.72 13.55
CA GLN A 21 -4.93 37.74 13.37
C GLN A 21 -5.36 37.08 12.05
N LEU A 22 -4.58 37.22 10.97
CA LEU A 22 -4.84 36.49 9.72
C LEU A 22 -4.58 34.97 9.84
N ALA A 23 -3.61 34.56 10.65
CA ALA A 23 -3.34 33.14 10.91
C ALA A 23 -4.44 32.46 11.77
N SER A 24 -5.11 33.22 12.65
CA SER A 24 -6.19 32.73 13.51
C SER A 24 -7.57 32.75 12.85
N LEU A 25 -7.78 33.55 11.80
CA LEU A 25 -9.00 33.56 10.99
C LEU A 25 -9.07 32.45 9.93
N ALA A 26 -7.96 31.75 9.64
CA ALA A 26 -7.93 30.64 8.69
C ALA A 26 -8.41 29.29 9.28
N LEU A 27 -8.77 29.23 10.57
CA LEU A 27 -9.10 27.98 11.28
C LEU A 27 -10.57 27.85 11.73
N SER A 28 -11.48 28.63 11.17
CA SER A 28 -12.92 28.52 11.51
C SER A 28 -13.80 28.69 10.28
N GLY A 29 -14.26 27.57 9.72
CA GLY A 29 -15.17 27.52 8.58
C GLY A 29 -15.45 26.09 8.10
N ASP A 30 -16.34 25.42 8.82
CA ASP A 30 -17.17 24.25 8.48
C ASP A 30 -16.65 23.13 7.55
N THR A 31 -16.52 21.97 8.19
CA THR A 31 -17.07 20.66 7.77
C THR A 31 -17.97 20.67 6.54
N VAL A 32 -17.51 20.02 5.46
CA VAL A 32 -18.03 18.77 4.87
C VAL A 32 -17.31 18.56 3.53
N ALA A 33 -16.84 17.32 3.31
CA ALA A 33 -16.22 16.80 2.09
C ALA A 33 -14.73 17.14 1.83
N SER A 34 -13.82 16.51 2.59
CA SER A 34 -12.47 16.25 2.10
C SER A 34 -11.84 15.02 2.79
N GLU A 35 -12.42 13.84 2.57
CA GLU A 35 -11.83 12.54 2.94
C GLU A 35 -10.99 11.91 1.82
N ARG A 36 -10.45 12.70 0.90
CA ARG A 36 -9.49 12.20 -0.08
C ARG A 36 -8.25 13.07 -0.08
N ASN A 37 -7.13 12.43 0.22
CA ASN A 37 -5.76 12.95 0.14
C ASN A 37 -5.19 13.56 1.43
N SER A 38 -5.14 12.75 2.50
CA SER A 38 -4.07 12.83 3.49
C SER A 38 -3.14 11.63 3.32
N VAL A 39 -2.29 11.64 2.27
CA VAL A 39 -1.06 10.83 2.24
C VAL A 39 -0.03 11.53 3.13
N GLY A 40 -0.31 11.59 4.42
CA GLY A 40 0.57 12.07 5.47
C GLY A 40 0.86 10.90 6.39
N LEU A 41 2.09 10.38 6.31
CA LEU A 41 2.76 9.43 7.21
C LEU A 41 1.87 8.81 8.31
N ARG A 42 0.89 7.98 7.94
CA ARG A 42 0.31 7.03 8.88
C ARG A 42 1.35 5.93 8.98
N GLU A 43 2.01 5.79 10.13
CA GLU A 43 2.88 4.64 10.36
C GLU A 43 2.04 3.39 10.14
N LYS A 44 2.27 2.70 9.01
CA LYS A 44 1.57 1.45 8.70
C LYS A 44 2.04 0.45 9.75
N THR A 45 1.10 -0.05 10.56
CA THR A 45 1.38 -0.98 11.66
C THR A 45 1.49 -2.44 11.21
N GLY A 46 1.15 -2.74 9.95
CA GLY A 46 1.02 -4.08 9.37
C GLY A 46 -0.43 -4.39 9.04
N TYR A 47 -0.66 -5.54 8.40
CA TYR A 47 -1.99 -6.06 8.11
C TYR A 47 -2.35 -7.19 9.09
N PRO A 48 -3.64 -7.54 9.23
CA PRO A 48 -4.04 -8.75 9.94
C PRO A 48 -3.52 -10.03 9.26
N ASP A 49 -3.32 -11.09 10.03
CA ASP A 49 -2.80 -12.38 9.52
C ASP A 49 -3.70 -12.96 8.40
N SER A 50 -5.03 -12.84 8.55
CA SER A 50 -6.01 -13.27 7.54
C SER A 50 -5.85 -12.55 6.19
N VAL A 51 -5.50 -11.26 6.21
CA VAL A 51 -5.28 -10.44 5.02
C VAL A 51 -4.04 -10.90 4.28
N TYR A 52 -2.95 -11.23 4.99
CA TYR A 52 -1.74 -11.76 4.35
C TYR A 52 -1.99 -13.11 3.69
N ILE A 53 -2.72 -14.02 4.35
CA ILE A 53 -3.07 -15.33 3.77
C ILE A 53 -3.93 -15.17 2.52
N MET A 54 -4.98 -14.35 2.59
CA MET A 54 -5.86 -14.11 1.45
C MET A 54 -5.11 -13.45 0.29
N ALA A 55 -4.28 -12.44 0.59
CA ALA A 55 -3.47 -11.77 -0.42
C ALA A 55 -2.43 -12.71 -1.06
N ALA A 56 -1.82 -13.60 -0.29
CA ALA A 56 -0.90 -14.61 -0.79
C ALA A 56 -1.58 -15.59 -1.75
N ASN A 57 -2.79 -16.04 -1.42
CA ASN A 57 -3.60 -16.92 -2.28
C ASN A 57 -4.00 -16.21 -3.58
N ILE A 58 -4.44 -14.94 -3.50
CA ILE A 58 -4.76 -14.13 -4.68
C ILE A 58 -3.51 -13.96 -5.55
N PHE A 59 -2.38 -13.53 -4.96
CA PHE A 59 -1.10 -13.34 -5.65
C PHE A 59 -0.65 -14.64 -6.36
N GLN A 60 -0.76 -15.78 -5.69
CA GLN A 60 -0.42 -17.09 -6.26
C GLN A 60 -1.24 -17.43 -7.50
N GLY A 61 -2.53 -17.06 -7.53
CA GLY A 61 -3.40 -17.32 -8.67
C GLY A 61 -3.16 -16.42 -9.89
N ILE A 62 -2.60 -15.23 -9.70
CA ILE A 62 -2.45 -14.21 -10.76
C ILE A 62 -1.00 -13.90 -11.15
N ARG A 63 -0.01 -14.43 -10.41
CA ARG A 63 1.40 -14.16 -10.66
C ARG A 63 1.79 -14.55 -12.09
N SER A 64 2.77 -13.84 -12.62
CA SER A 64 3.37 -14.22 -13.89
C SER A 64 4.30 -15.41 -13.66
N GLU A 65 3.96 -16.57 -14.23
CA GLU A 65 4.85 -17.73 -14.25
C GLU A 65 5.95 -17.48 -15.29
N LYS A 66 7.20 -17.43 -14.83
CA LYS A 66 8.37 -17.22 -15.70
C LYS A 66 8.74 -18.54 -16.37
N SER A 67 9.30 -18.46 -17.57
CA SER A 67 9.89 -19.62 -18.26
C SER A 67 10.89 -20.34 -17.34
N PRO A 68 10.96 -21.68 -17.35
CA PRO A 68 11.76 -22.46 -16.39
C PRO A 68 13.24 -22.09 -16.35
N GLU A 69 13.79 -21.57 -17.46
CA GLU A 69 15.18 -21.08 -17.55
C GLU A 69 15.46 -19.78 -16.78
N LYS A 70 14.41 -19.05 -16.37
CA LYS A 70 14.47 -17.76 -15.66
C LYS A 70 13.83 -17.81 -14.27
N VAL A 71 13.31 -18.95 -13.84
CA VAL A 71 12.67 -19.12 -12.53
C VAL A 71 13.76 -19.18 -11.47
N LEU A 72 13.90 -18.11 -10.70
CA LEU A 72 14.84 -18.04 -9.58
C LEU A 72 14.16 -18.37 -8.24
N ILE A 73 12.83 -18.26 -8.15
CA ILE A 73 12.03 -18.61 -6.97
C ILE A 73 10.91 -19.55 -7.42
N LYS A 74 10.85 -20.73 -6.80
CA LYS A 74 9.79 -21.71 -7.05
C LYS A 74 8.64 -21.42 -6.11
N TYR A 75 7.46 -21.21 -6.66
CA TYR A 75 6.28 -21.07 -5.84
C TYR A 75 5.53 -22.40 -5.84
N GLY A 76 5.11 -22.86 -4.65
CA GLY A 76 4.29 -24.06 -4.55
C GLY A 76 3.00 -23.98 -5.38
N SER A 77 2.43 -25.14 -5.66
CA SER A 77 1.13 -25.29 -6.34
C SER A 77 -0.05 -25.24 -5.37
N GLU A 78 0.19 -25.44 -4.08
CA GLU A 78 -0.85 -25.50 -3.07
C GLU A 78 -1.15 -24.10 -2.51
N PRO A 79 -2.42 -23.68 -2.45
CA PRO A 79 -2.83 -22.47 -1.75
C PRO A 79 -2.75 -22.68 -0.24
N LEU A 80 -2.55 -21.59 0.49
CA LEU A 80 -2.55 -21.58 1.95
C LEU A 80 -3.97 -21.79 2.48
N ARG A 81 -4.09 -22.45 3.63
CA ARG A 81 -5.37 -22.62 4.31
C ARG A 81 -5.90 -21.26 4.75
N SER A 82 -6.92 -20.77 4.06
CA SER A 82 -7.65 -19.58 4.47
C SER A 82 -8.67 -19.96 5.53
N PHE A 83 -8.58 -19.35 6.71
CA PHE A 83 -9.60 -19.47 7.73
C PHE A 83 -10.78 -18.55 7.39
N THR A 84 -11.86 -19.16 6.92
CA THR A 84 -13.18 -18.57 6.69
C THR A 84 -13.21 -17.49 5.60
N GLU A 85 -14.09 -17.66 4.60
CA GLU A 85 -14.58 -16.53 3.80
C GLU A 85 -15.39 -15.63 4.74
N SER A 86 -14.72 -14.80 5.54
CA SER A 86 -15.42 -13.75 6.25
C SER A 86 -15.96 -12.79 5.19
N GLU A 87 -17.28 -12.58 5.18
CA GLU A 87 -18.01 -11.58 4.38
C GLU A 87 -17.62 -10.12 4.71
N ASP A 88 -16.41 -9.91 5.25
CA ASP A 88 -15.88 -8.57 5.48
C ASP A 88 -15.28 -8.04 4.17
N GLU A 89 -16.12 -7.31 3.44
CA GLU A 89 -15.77 -6.61 2.20
C GLU A 89 -14.52 -5.73 2.39
N PHE A 90 -14.30 -5.18 3.59
CA PHE A 90 -13.13 -4.36 3.86
C PHE A 90 -11.83 -5.19 3.87
N LEU A 91 -11.80 -6.31 4.60
CA LEU A 91 -10.63 -7.21 4.62
C LEU A 91 -10.36 -7.82 3.24
N GLN A 92 -11.43 -8.13 2.50
CA GLN A 92 -11.32 -8.60 1.12
C GLN A 92 -10.72 -7.52 0.20
N ARG A 93 -11.20 -6.28 0.29
CA ARG A 93 -10.63 -5.18 -0.49
C ARG A 93 -9.15 -4.97 -0.15
N LEU A 94 -8.81 -5.07 1.13
CA LEU A 94 -7.44 -4.89 1.61
C LEU A 94 -6.51 -6.00 1.11
N SER A 95 -6.99 -7.24 1.06
CA SER A 95 -6.22 -8.37 0.53
C SER A 95 -5.98 -8.25 -0.97
N TYR A 96 -6.99 -7.81 -1.74
CA TYR A 96 -6.80 -7.49 -3.16
C TYR A 96 -5.79 -6.37 -3.36
N GLU A 97 -5.95 -5.25 -2.64
CA GLU A 97 -5.02 -4.12 -2.73
C GLU A 97 -3.59 -4.56 -2.45
N LEU A 98 -3.38 -5.34 -1.39
CA LEU A 98 -2.07 -5.84 -1.00
C LEU A 98 -1.50 -6.82 -2.04
N ALA A 99 -2.30 -7.77 -2.54
CA ALA A 99 -1.88 -8.73 -3.55
C ALA A 99 -1.48 -8.06 -4.87
N PHE A 100 -2.32 -7.16 -5.40
CA PHE A 100 -2.04 -6.44 -6.65
C PHE A 100 -0.87 -5.47 -6.49
N SER A 101 -0.74 -4.83 -5.33
CA SER A 101 0.43 -4.01 -5.03
C SER A 101 1.70 -4.84 -5.04
N ALA A 102 1.73 -6.00 -4.39
CA ALA A 102 2.88 -6.90 -4.41
C ALA A 102 3.19 -7.41 -5.83
N LEU A 103 2.16 -7.75 -6.61
CA LEU A 103 2.30 -8.19 -8.01
C LEU A 103 3.02 -7.16 -8.88
N LYS A 104 2.70 -5.88 -8.70
CA LYS A 104 3.35 -4.77 -9.43
C LYS A 104 4.87 -4.77 -9.26
N TYR A 105 5.36 -5.19 -8.08
CA TYR A 105 6.77 -5.20 -7.73
C TYR A 105 7.37 -6.62 -7.70
N GLN A 106 6.70 -7.64 -8.24
CA GLN A 106 7.12 -9.05 -8.17
C GLN A 106 8.61 -9.22 -8.51
N ASP A 107 9.07 -8.70 -9.66
CA ASP A 107 10.47 -8.84 -10.09
C ASP A 107 11.49 -8.23 -9.11
N ILE A 108 11.14 -7.08 -8.53
CA ILE A 108 12.01 -6.36 -7.58
C ILE A 108 12.08 -7.15 -6.27
N LEU A 109 10.93 -7.62 -5.78
CA LEU A 109 10.82 -8.39 -4.54
C LEU A 109 11.55 -9.73 -4.66
N GLU A 110 11.39 -10.45 -5.78
CA GLU A 110 12.13 -11.67 -6.06
C GLU A 110 13.65 -11.41 -6.08
N THR A 111 14.08 -10.34 -6.77
CA THR A 111 15.50 -9.95 -6.82
C THR A 111 16.05 -9.66 -5.43
N MET A 112 15.29 -8.97 -4.58
CA MET A 112 15.68 -8.69 -3.19
C MET A 112 15.83 -9.97 -2.37
N LEU A 113 14.92 -10.93 -2.52
CA LEU A 113 15.01 -12.21 -1.80
C LEU A 113 16.26 -13.01 -2.23
N ILE A 114 16.57 -13.03 -3.52
CA ILE A 114 17.75 -13.71 -4.06
C ILE A 114 19.04 -13.05 -3.55
N ASP A 115 19.12 -11.72 -3.64
CA ASP A 115 20.29 -10.93 -3.23
C ASP A 115 20.51 -10.91 -1.71
N SER A 116 19.46 -11.19 -0.93
CA SER A 116 19.56 -11.36 0.53
C SER A 116 19.96 -12.78 0.97
N CYS A 117 20.07 -13.73 0.03
CA CYS A 117 20.40 -15.14 0.25
C CYS A 117 19.51 -15.84 1.29
N ILE A 118 18.21 -15.51 1.32
CA ILE A 118 17.22 -16.15 2.21
C ILE A 118 17.05 -17.62 1.84
N PHE A 119 16.71 -17.93 0.59
CA PHE A 119 16.37 -19.31 0.18
C PHE A 119 17.48 -20.35 0.37
N PRO A 120 18.77 -20.07 0.10
CA PRO A 120 19.84 -21.02 0.41
C PRO A 120 20.00 -21.33 1.91
N SER A 121 19.44 -20.47 2.77
CA SER A 121 19.67 -20.48 4.21
C SER A 121 18.45 -20.91 5.03
N THR A 122 17.32 -21.20 4.36
CA THR A 122 16.03 -21.49 5.01
C THR A 122 15.46 -22.82 4.57
N THR A 123 14.81 -23.53 5.49
CA THR A 123 14.09 -24.79 5.22
C THR A 123 12.60 -24.58 4.93
N ILE A 124 12.20 -23.34 4.62
CA ILE A 124 10.79 -23.00 4.46
C ILE A 124 10.21 -23.65 3.19
N PRO A 125 8.99 -24.22 3.24
CA PRO A 125 8.35 -24.81 2.07
C PRO A 125 8.06 -23.81 0.95
N ASP A 126 8.21 -24.25 -0.31
CA ASP A 126 7.98 -23.44 -1.51
C ASP A 126 6.57 -22.83 -1.60
N HIS A 127 5.56 -23.43 -0.97
CA HIS A 127 4.18 -22.89 -0.98
C HIS A 127 4.04 -21.60 -0.15
N LEU A 128 4.93 -21.35 0.82
CA LEU A 128 4.94 -20.08 1.56
C LEU A 128 5.58 -18.93 0.76
N ASN A 129 6.18 -19.19 -0.41
CA ASN A 129 6.88 -18.14 -1.17
C ASN A 129 5.94 -17.02 -1.65
N SER A 130 4.67 -17.34 -1.92
CA SER A 130 3.66 -16.32 -2.21
C SER A 130 3.43 -15.39 -1.01
N LEU A 131 3.38 -15.96 0.20
CA LEU A 131 3.22 -15.22 1.45
C LEU A 131 4.47 -14.38 1.76
N ILE A 132 5.67 -14.95 1.56
CA ILE A 132 6.94 -14.23 1.73
C ILE A 132 6.97 -12.97 0.85
N ILE A 133 6.54 -13.05 -0.42
CA ILE A 133 6.54 -11.89 -1.32
C ILE A 133 5.57 -10.80 -0.84
N VAL A 134 4.34 -11.20 -0.51
CA VAL A 134 3.31 -10.26 -0.08
C VAL A 134 3.70 -9.59 1.24
N MET A 135 4.20 -10.37 2.20
CA MET A 135 4.69 -9.84 3.47
C MET A 135 5.95 -8.99 3.30
N LEU A 136 6.85 -9.34 2.38
CA LEU A 136 8.04 -8.53 2.08
C LEU A 136 7.67 -7.15 1.51
N TYR A 137 6.67 -7.10 0.62
CA TYR A 137 6.17 -5.83 0.09
C TYR A 137 5.70 -4.88 1.19
N ASP A 138 4.91 -5.39 2.14
CA ASP A 138 4.49 -4.61 3.30
C ASP A 138 5.68 -4.28 4.23
N PHE A 139 6.53 -5.25 4.52
CA PHE A 139 7.67 -5.10 5.41
C PHE A 139 8.63 -4.00 4.94
N GLN A 140 8.93 -3.91 3.64
CA GLN A 140 9.76 -2.83 3.10
C GLN A 140 9.06 -1.46 3.16
N ASP A 141 7.73 -1.43 2.99
CA ASP A 141 6.95 -0.18 3.03
C ASP A 141 6.98 0.42 4.44
N ARG A 142 6.91 -0.45 5.45
CA ARG A 142 7.10 -0.18 6.88
C ARG A 142 8.57 0.01 7.29
N LYS A 143 9.47 0.24 6.33
CA LYS A 143 10.92 0.45 6.56
C LYS A 143 11.58 -0.69 7.35
N PHE A 144 11.13 -1.92 7.12
CA PHE A 144 11.57 -3.14 7.79
C PHE A 144 11.35 -3.12 9.31
N GLN A 145 10.32 -2.43 9.80
CA GLN A 145 9.90 -2.53 11.20
C GLN A 145 9.02 -3.77 11.40
N ALA A 146 9.06 -4.40 12.58
CA ALA A 146 8.16 -5.52 12.91
C ALA A 146 6.70 -5.03 12.99
N ARG A 147 5.72 -5.93 12.82
CA ARG A 147 4.30 -5.55 12.93
C ARG A 147 3.96 -5.20 14.38
N LEU A 148 3.01 -4.30 14.56
CA LEU A 148 2.40 -4.08 15.87
C LEU A 148 1.17 -4.97 15.97
N LEU A 149 1.31 -6.06 16.71
CA LEU A 149 0.23 -7.03 16.92
C LEU A 149 -0.72 -6.51 18.00
N SER A 150 -2.02 -6.66 17.78
CA SER A 150 -3.02 -6.39 18.82
C SER A 150 -3.21 -7.64 19.67
N ASP A 151 -3.39 -7.48 20.99
CA ASP A 151 -3.49 -8.60 21.94
C ASP A 151 -4.69 -9.55 21.68
N ASN A 152 -5.63 -9.15 20.81
CA ASN A 152 -6.87 -9.88 20.54
C ASN A 152 -6.86 -10.65 19.20
N GLU A 153 -5.73 -10.67 18.47
CA GLU A 153 -5.67 -11.29 17.15
C GLU A 153 -5.29 -12.78 17.21
N GLU A 154 -5.97 -13.61 16.42
CA GLU A 154 -5.62 -15.02 16.26
C GLU A 154 -4.40 -15.16 15.36
N PHE A 155 -3.33 -15.75 15.89
CA PHE A 155 -2.08 -15.93 15.15
C PHE A 155 -2.14 -17.13 14.22
N ILE A 156 -1.75 -16.90 12.96
CA ILE A 156 -1.61 -17.97 11.97
C ILE A 156 -0.13 -18.39 11.94
N ALA A 157 0.12 -19.69 12.14
CA ALA A 157 1.47 -20.23 12.29
C ALA A 157 2.37 -19.91 11.08
N GLU A 158 1.84 -20.05 9.86
CA GLU A 158 2.54 -19.76 8.61
C GLU A 158 2.94 -18.29 8.51
N VAL A 159 2.08 -17.37 8.95
CA VAL A 159 2.35 -15.92 8.92
C VAL A 159 3.41 -15.56 9.94
N LEU A 160 3.34 -16.13 11.14
CA LEU A 160 4.34 -15.94 12.19
C LEU A 160 5.71 -16.50 11.78
N GLU A 161 5.74 -17.68 11.15
CA GLU A 161 6.97 -18.29 10.64
C GLU A 161 7.64 -17.38 9.60
N VAL A 162 6.88 -16.88 8.62
CA VAL A 162 7.39 -15.97 7.59
C VAL A 162 7.80 -14.62 8.19
N GLU A 163 7.04 -14.08 9.15
CA GLU A 163 7.41 -12.84 9.84
C GLU A 163 8.76 -12.97 10.56
N ASN A 164 8.93 -14.04 11.35
CA ASN A 164 10.18 -14.31 12.05
C ASN A 164 11.35 -14.48 11.08
N LEU A 165 11.10 -15.15 9.95
CA LEU A 165 12.09 -15.25 8.88
C LEU A 165 12.50 -13.86 8.38
N LEU A 166 11.54 -13.05 7.91
CA LEU A 166 11.83 -11.73 7.33
C LEU A 166 12.54 -10.83 8.34
N ASN A 167 12.13 -10.87 9.61
CA ASN A 167 12.78 -10.14 10.69
C ASN A 167 14.24 -10.58 10.91
N SER A 168 14.54 -11.88 10.86
CA SER A 168 15.92 -12.37 11.02
C SER A 168 16.85 -11.94 9.87
N TYR A 169 16.31 -11.69 8.67
CA TYR A 169 17.06 -11.21 7.50
C TYR A 169 16.92 -9.71 7.24
N LYS A 170 16.29 -8.94 8.14
CA LYS A 170 15.99 -7.50 8.00
C LYS A 170 17.15 -6.69 7.44
N THR A 171 18.34 -6.80 8.02
CA THR A 171 19.52 -6.02 7.59
C THR A 171 19.96 -6.38 6.18
N LYS A 172 19.91 -7.68 5.82
CA LYS A 172 20.28 -8.16 4.49
C LYS A 172 19.25 -7.72 3.44
N LEU A 173 17.97 -7.77 3.78
CA LEU A 173 16.87 -7.29 2.93
C LEU A 173 16.95 -5.78 2.70
N ALA A 174 17.20 -4.99 3.75
CA ALA A 174 17.39 -3.55 3.64
C ALA A 174 18.61 -3.21 2.77
N ALA A 175 19.72 -3.94 2.93
CA ALA A 175 20.89 -3.79 2.08
C ALA A 175 20.62 -4.17 0.63
N ALA A 176 19.88 -5.26 0.37
CA ALA A 176 19.48 -5.68 -0.98
C ALA A 176 18.61 -4.63 -1.66
N LEU A 177 17.63 -4.05 -0.93
CA LEU A 177 16.83 -2.94 -1.43
C LEU A 177 17.69 -1.72 -1.75
N ALA A 178 18.64 -1.37 -0.89
CA ALA A 178 19.54 -0.24 -1.11
C ALA A 178 20.40 -0.45 -2.37
N ARG A 179 20.98 -1.65 -2.56
CA ARG A 179 21.73 -2.01 -3.77
C ARG A 179 20.86 -1.93 -5.01
N CYS A 180 19.62 -2.45 -4.95
CA CYS A 180 18.66 -2.37 -6.05
C CYS A 180 18.36 -0.92 -6.42
N ARG A 181 18.14 -0.05 -5.42
CA ARG A 181 17.91 1.39 -5.62
C ARG A 181 19.10 2.10 -6.25
N ILE A 182 20.32 1.82 -5.80
CA ILE A 182 21.54 2.40 -6.37
C ILE A 182 21.73 1.93 -7.82
N LYS A 183 21.51 0.65 -8.09
CA LYS A 183 21.65 0.06 -9.43
C LYS A 183 20.72 0.72 -10.46
N HIS A 184 19.53 1.12 -10.04
CA HIS A 184 18.51 1.74 -10.90
C HIS A 184 18.41 3.26 -10.74
N ASP A 185 19.32 3.88 -9.96
CA ASP A 185 19.29 5.32 -9.63
C ASP A 185 17.91 5.81 -9.13
N ALA A 186 17.34 5.06 -8.19
CA ALA A 186 15.95 5.21 -7.77
C ALA A 186 15.78 5.60 -6.30
N LEU A 187 14.98 6.65 -6.04
CA LEU A 187 14.66 7.12 -4.68
C LEU A 187 13.64 6.24 -3.94
N SER A 188 12.87 5.42 -4.65
CA SER A 188 11.86 4.51 -4.10
C SER A 188 11.66 3.32 -5.04
N ILE A 189 11.11 2.21 -4.54
CA ILE A 189 10.74 1.05 -5.37
C ILE A 189 9.82 1.44 -6.53
N TYR A 190 9.01 2.48 -6.35
CA TYR A 190 8.15 3.05 -7.39
C TYR A 190 8.94 3.44 -8.65
N HIS A 191 10.10 4.08 -8.46
CA HIS A 191 10.93 4.58 -9.57
C HIS A 191 11.73 3.48 -10.26
N ILE A 192 11.81 2.28 -9.67
CA ILE A 192 12.45 1.11 -10.27
C ILE A 192 11.53 0.49 -11.35
N LEU A 193 10.21 0.65 -11.21
CA LEU A 193 9.26 0.14 -12.18
C LEU A 193 9.43 0.78 -13.57
N PRO A 194 9.12 0.07 -14.67
CA PRO A 194 9.12 0.66 -16.00
C PRO A 194 8.23 1.91 -16.09
N GLU A 195 8.67 2.91 -16.86
CA GLU A 195 7.93 4.16 -17.03
C GLU A 195 6.53 3.93 -17.62
N THR A 196 6.38 2.92 -18.48
CA THR A 196 5.09 2.52 -19.06
C THR A 196 4.07 2.15 -17.98
N VAL A 197 4.48 1.38 -16.96
CA VAL A 197 3.62 0.97 -15.84
C VAL A 197 3.24 2.18 -14.99
N ARG A 198 4.20 3.07 -14.69
CA ARG A 198 3.93 4.30 -13.92
C ARG A 198 2.97 5.24 -14.65
N ASN A 199 3.17 5.44 -15.94
CA ASN A 199 2.32 6.29 -16.77
C ASN A 199 0.90 5.71 -16.89
N GLN A 200 0.77 4.38 -16.96
CA GLN A 200 -0.53 3.72 -16.94
C GLN A 200 -1.26 3.94 -15.61
N GLU A 201 -0.57 3.86 -14.48
CA GLU A 201 -1.15 4.12 -13.15
C GLU A 201 -1.58 5.59 -12.98
N LEU A 202 -0.76 6.54 -13.40
CA LEU A 202 -1.12 7.97 -13.40
C LEU A 202 -2.33 8.27 -14.28
N ARG A 203 -2.43 7.59 -15.43
CA ARG A 203 -3.63 7.68 -16.28
C ARG A 203 -4.83 7.01 -15.61
N ALA A 204 -4.65 5.84 -14.99
CA ALA A 204 -5.72 5.12 -14.31
C ALA A 204 -6.28 5.90 -13.11
N SER A 205 -5.43 6.58 -12.35
CA SER A 205 -5.86 7.39 -11.19
C SER A 205 -6.63 8.65 -11.57
N THR A 206 -6.52 9.10 -12.83
CA THR A 206 -7.21 10.28 -13.36
C THR A 206 -8.45 9.94 -14.20
N LEU A 207 -8.71 8.64 -14.45
CA LEU A 207 -9.87 8.21 -15.23
C LEU A 207 -11.17 8.37 -14.42
N PRO A 208 -12.22 8.97 -15.00
CA PRO A 208 -13.56 8.95 -14.42
C PRO A 208 -14.09 7.52 -14.29
N LEU A 209 -14.96 7.28 -13.30
CA LEU A 209 -15.66 6.01 -13.17
C LEU A 209 -16.77 5.93 -14.24
N TYR A 210 -16.65 5.00 -15.17
CA TYR A 210 -17.67 4.73 -16.18
C TYR A 210 -18.51 3.53 -15.77
N ALA A 211 -19.83 3.65 -15.89
CA ALA A 211 -20.76 2.54 -15.69
C ALA A 211 -21.67 2.42 -16.91
N TRP A 212 -21.91 1.18 -17.35
CA TRP A 212 -22.90 0.91 -18.39
C TRP A 212 -24.29 0.80 -17.78
N ILE A 213 -25.20 1.69 -18.19
CA ILE A 213 -26.58 1.66 -17.73
C ILE A 213 -27.35 0.62 -18.57
N ASN A 214 -27.90 -0.40 -17.91
CA ASN A 214 -28.77 -1.36 -18.57
C ASN A 214 -30.15 -0.73 -18.83
N THR A 215 -30.33 -0.19 -20.04
CA THR A 215 -31.56 0.48 -20.46
C THR A 215 -32.79 -0.43 -20.47
N CYS A 216 -32.62 -1.74 -20.63
CA CYS A 216 -33.75 -2.69 -20.63
C CYS A 216 -34.38 -2.85 -19.25
N LYS A 217 -33.59 -2.77 -18.17
CA LYS A 217 -34.08 -2.84 -16.78
C LYS A 217 -34.80 -1.57 -16.31
N ILE A 218 -34.54 -0.43 -16.95
CA ILE A 218 -35.13 0.87 -16.58
C ILE A 218 -36.53 1.03 -17.16
N ARG A 219 -36.76 0.55 -18.40
CA ARG A 219 -38.06 0.69 -19.07
C ARG A 219 -39.20 -0.02 -18.33
N THR A 220 -38.94 -1.18 -17.73
CA THR A 220 -39.92 -1.92 -16.95
C THR A 220 -40.34 -1.22 -15.66
N ASN A 221 -39.53 -0.30 -15.10
CA ASN A 221 -39.89 0.47 -13.91
C ASN A 221 -40.62 1.78 -14.23
N LEU A 222 -40.41 2.36 -15.42
CA LEU A 222 -41.09 3.60 -15.81
C LEU A 222 -42.56 3.38 -16.21
N GLU A 223 -42.90 2.21 -16.77
CA GLU A 223 -44.28 1.87 -17.14
C GLU A 223 -45.20 1.66 -15.92
N VAL A 224 -44.65 1.26 -14.77
CA VAL A 224 -45.42 1.10 -13.52
C VAL A 224 -45.81 2.46 -12.93
N SER A 225 -45.02 3.51 -13.16
CA SER A 225 -45.33 4.87 -12.68
C SER A 225 -46.27 5.66 -13.60
N LEU A 226 -46.37 5.32 -14.89
CA LEU A 226 -47.31 5.96 -15.83
C LEU A 226 -48.67 5.26 -15.90
N SER A 227 -48.85 4.14 -15.19
CA SER A 227 -50.12 3.40 -15.14
C SER A 227 -50.99 3.75 -13.90
N ILE A 228 -50.63 4.80 -13.15
CA ILE A 228 -51.36 5.27 -11.93
C ILE A 228 -51.89 6.72 -12.10
N LEU A 229 -52.01 7.24 -13.33
CA LEU A 229 -52.75 8.48 -13.60
C LEU A 229 -53.95 8.23 -14.51
#